data_AF-A0A4U9HIW4-F1
#
_entry.id   AF-A0A4U9HIW4-F1
#
_cell.length_a   1.000
_cell.length_b   1.000
_cell.length_c   1.000
_cell.angle_alpha   90.00
_cell.angle_beta   90.00
_cell.angle_gamma   90.00
#
_symmetry.space_group_name_H-M   'P 1'
#
loop_
_entity.id
_entity.type
_entity.pdbx_description
1 polymer ?
#
loop_
_entity_poly.entity_id
_entity_poly.type
_entity_poly.pdbx_seq_one_letter_code
_entity_poly.pdbx_strand_id
1 'polypeptide(L)'
;MAKTLYLASEVEQGVVQALRVGDNGDLSELNQVASGGAGPVYLSLTPNGKHLLVANYVSGSIAVLPINADGSLGDATDKHQDQGDPGAAKPEAAAEGSFAISDHNGPHAHMIAADPSGKYVFSTDLGLDRIYQYRFDDQAGKLIPNDPPFISASSKGAGPRHFVFTPKGDALWLINEEASTLTHYVLDNNGRLKEGKTISALPAGYKGTSFAAGLALSADGKQLYVANRLHNSIGHFTVTAEGTLTHQDDVWTRGDYPRTLTLDKQGRWLYVMNQRSDNITRFRVAQDGKLNAEPDYTPVGSPSQMVISP
;
A
#
# COMPACT_ATOMS: atom_id res chain seq x y z
N MET A 1 -19.78 -15.41 -10.13
CA MET A 1 -19.44 -15.70 -8.72
C MET A 1 -20.01 -14.57 -7.88
N ALA A 2 -20.55 -14.86 -6.69
CA ALA A 2 -20.95 -13.80 -5.77
C ALA A 2 -19.72 -12.95 -5.42
N LYS A 3 -19.92 -11.63 -5.29
CA LYS A 3 -18.84 -10.72 -4.91
C LYS A 3 -18.60 -10.85 -3.41
N THR A 4 -17.34 -10.87 -2.98
CA THR A 4 -16.96 -10.91 -1.57
C THR A 4 -16.08 -9.72 -1.24
N LEU A 5 -16.36 -9.08 -0.11
CA LEU A 5 -15.56 -8.02 0.49
C LEU A 5 -14.83 -8.59 1.70
N TYR A 6 -13.52 -8.38 1.77
CA TYR A 6 -12.70 -8.74 2.92
C TYR A 6 -12.32 -7.49 3.70
N LEU A 7 -12.52 -7.52 5.02
CA LEU A 7 -12.27 -6.39 5.92
C LEU A 7 -11.34 -6.83 7.05
N ALA A 8 -10.30 -6.06 7.29
CA ALA A 8 -9.43 -6.22 8.45
C ALA A 8 -9.97 -5.39 9.62
N SER A 9 -9.85 -5.91 10.84
CA SER A 9 -10.05 -5.13 12.06
C SER A 9 -8.70 -4.83 12.71
N GLU A 10 -8.28 -3.56 12.67
CA GLU A 10 -7.02 -3.04 13.20
C GLU A 10 -7.05 -3.00 14.74
N VAL A 11 -7.10 -4.18 15.38
CA VAL A 11 -7.12 -4.37 16.84
C VAL A 11 -6.05 -5.38 17.26
N GLU A 12 -5.73 -5.45 18.56
CA GLU A 12 -4.69 -6.33 19.09
C GLU A 12 -4.95 -7.81 18.78
N GLN A 13 -6.20 -8.27 18.94
CA GLN A 13 -6.64 -9.57 18.43
C GLN A 13 -7.10 -9.43 16.97
N GLY A 14 -6.14 -9.34 16.05
CA GLY A 14 -6.41 -9.09 14.64
C GLY A 14 -7.32 -10.15 14.00
N VAL A 15 -8.34 -9.69 13.30
CA VAL A 15 -9.29 -10.55 12.56
C VAL A 15 -9.52 -10.04 11.15
N VAL A 16 -9.93 -10.97 10.28
CA VAL A 16 -10.43 -10.67 8.94
C VAL A 16 -11.84 -11.21 8.81
N GLN A 17 -12.76 -10.35 8.38
CA GLN A 17 -14.14 -10.69 8.06
C GLN A 17 -14.32 -10.85 6.56
N ALA A 18 -15.06 -11.88 6.14
CA ALA A 18 -15.53 -12.05 4.78
C ALA A 18 -17.03 -11.75 4.71
N LEU A 19 -17.41 -10.79 3.87
CA LEU A 19 -18.79 -10.37 3.66
C LEU A 19 -19.19 -10.63 2.21
N ARG A 20 -20.32 -11.29 1.98
CA ARG A 20 -20.93 -11.34 0.64
C ARG A 20 -21.56 -10.00 0.33
N VAL A 21 -21.34 -9.53 -0.90
CA VAL A 21 -21.92 -8.31 -1.45
C VAL A 21 -23.07 -8.69 -2.38
N GLY A 22 -24.29 -8.31 -2.02
CA GLY A 22 -25.48 -8.47 -2.85
C GLY A 22 -25.49 -7.52 -4.05
N ASP A 23 -26.37 -7.78 -5.02
CA ASP A 23 -26.46 -6.97 -6.25
C ASP A 23 -26.86 -5.50 -5.99
N ASN A 24 -27.54 -5.25 -4.86
CA ASN A 24 -27.92 -3.92 -4.38
C ASN A 24 -26.88 -3.28 -3.44
N GLY A 25 -25.75 -3.95 -3.18
CA GLY A 25 -24.70 -3.50 -2.28
C GLY A 25 -24.87 -3.91 -0.81
N ASP A 26 -25.94 -4.65 -0.47
CA ASP A 26 -26.12 -5.16 0.90
C ASP A 26 -24.98 -6.12 1.27
N LEU A 27 -24.57 -6.05 2.53
CA LEU A 27 -23.49 -6.87 3.07
C LEU A 27 -24.07 -7.92 4.02
N SER A 28 -23.72 -9.19 3.79
CA SER A 28 -24.05 -10.29 4.70
C SER A 28 -22.79 -11.05 5.08
N GLU A 29 -22.58 -11.30 6.36
CA GLU A 29 -21.41 -12.03 6.85
C GLU A 29 -21.37 -13.47 6.31
N LEU A 30 -20.18 -13.89 5.86
CA LEU A 30 -19.87 -15.27 5.55
C LEU A 30 -19.18 -15.93 6.75
N ASN A 31 -18.06 -15.35 7.19
CA ASN A 31 -17.36 -15.74 8.41
C ASN A 31 -16.32 -14.68 8.84
N GLN A 32 -15.71 -14.93 9.99
CA GLN A 32 -14.56 -14.21 10.52
C GLN A 32 -13.47 -15.20 10.94
N VAL A 33 -12.22 -14.88 10.64
CA VAL A 33 -11.04 -15.68 11.04
C VAL A 33 -9.95 -14.79 11.65
N ALA A 34 -8.99 -15.39 12.35
CA ALA A 34 -7.82 -14.67 12.84
C ALA A 34 -6.95 -14.17 11.67
N SER A 35 -6.43 -12.95 11.75
CA SER A 35 -5.58 -12.34 10.72
C SER A 35 -4.16 -12.94 10.64
N GLY A 36 -3.82 -13.79 11.61
CA GLY A 36 -2.47 -14.35 11.76
C GLY A 36 -1.48 -13.46 12.51
N GLY A 37 -1.93 -12.34 13.07
CA GLY A 37 -1.13 -11.40 13.86
C GLY A 37 -2.01 -10.35 14.57
N ALA A 38 -1.38 -9.26 14.99
CA ALA A 38 -2.04 -8.13 15.66
C ALA A 38 -2.05 -6.89 14.77
N GLY A 39 -3.16 -6.14 14.78
CA GLY A 39 -3.32 -4.90 14.02
C GLY A 39 -3.13 -5.08 12.51
N PRO A 40 -3.96 -5.89 11.82
CA PRO A 40 -3.94 -5.99 10.36
C PRO A 40 -4.26 -4.64 9.71
N VAL A 41 -3.38 -4.16 8.85
CA VAL A 41 -3.50 -2.85 8.17
C VAL A 41 -3.62 -2.95 6.65
N TYR A 42 -3.33 -4.11 6.07
CA TYR A 42 -3.39 -4.31 4.63
C TYR A 42 -3.83 -5.72 4.25
N LEU A 43 -4.68 -5.78 3.23
CA LEU A 43 -5.20 -7.01 2.63
C LEU A 43 -5.01 -6.94 1.13
N SER A 44 -4.55 -8.03 0.52
CA SER A 44 -4.55 -8.17 -0.94
C SER A 44 -4.90 -9.58 -1.38
N LEU A 45 -5.46 -9.70 -2.58
CA LEU A 45 -5.76 -11.00 -3.18
C LEU A 45 -4.61 -11.44 -4.07
N THR A 46 -4.33 -12.73 -4.10
CA THR A 46 -3.54 -13.30 -5.20
C THR A 46 -4.28 -13.13 -6.53
N PRO A 47 -3.60 -13.07 -7.69
CA PRO A 47 -4.24 -12.77 -8.98
C PRO A 47 -5.35 -13.75 -9.37
N ASN A 48 -5.27 -15.00 -8.89
CA ASN A 48 -6.29 -16.04 -9.11
C ASN A 48 -7.45 -16.00 -8.09
N GLY A 49 -7.40 -15.13 -7.09
CA GLY A 49 -8.42 -14.97 -6.04
C GLY A 49 -8.52 -16.13 -5.06
N LYS A 50 -7.52 -17.02 -4.99
CA LYS A 50 -7.56 -18.20 -4.11
C LYS A 50 -7.02 -17.95 -2.71
N HIS A 51 -6.20 -16.92 -2.53
CA HIS A 51 -5.60 -16.59 -1.24
C HIS A 51 -5.74 -15.10 -0.94
N LEU A 52 -5.97 -14.80 0.33
CA LEU A 52 -5.89 -13.47 0.89
C LEU A 52 -4.57 -13.34 1.66
N LEU A 53 -3.79 -12.33 1.28
CA LEU A 53 -2.53 -11.97 1.93
C LEU A 53 -2.80 -10.86 2.95
N VAL A 54 -2.22 -11.00 4.14
CA VAL A 54 -2.46 -10.10 5.28
C VAL A 54 -1.14 -9.57 5.83
N ALA A 55 -1.04 -8.26 6.03
CA ALA A 55 0.04 -7.61 6.79
C ALA A 55 -0.48 -7.09 8.12
N ASN A 56 0.15 -7.53 9.21
CA ASN A 56 -0.18 -7.21 10.59
C ASN A 56 0.88 -6.26 11.16
N TYR A 57 0.52 -4.98 11.28
CA TYR A 57 1.44 -3.91 11.65
C TYR A 57 1.93 -4.04 13.09
N VAL A 58 1.02 -4.26 14.04
CA VAL A 58 1.36 -4.24 15.47
C VAL A 58 2.26 -5.41 15.85
N SER A 59 2.04 -6.60 15.28
CA SER A 59 2.91 -7.75 15.52
C SER A 59 4.11 -7.83 14.58
N GLY A 60 4.14 -7.06 13.49
CA GLY A 60 5.15 -7.19 12.46
C GLY A 60 5.17 -8.56 11.79
N SER A 61 3.98 -9.07 11.46
CA SER A 61 3.83 -10.41 10.88
C SER A 61 2.96 -10.38 9.64
N ILE A 62 3.15 -11.38 8.77
CA ILE A 62 2.32 -11.59 7.59
C ILE A 62 1.67 -12.96 7.62
N ALA A 63 0.55 -13.10 6.91
CA ALA A 63 -0.17 -14.37 6.82
C ALA A 63 -0.77 -14.60 5.42
N VAL A 64 -0.99 -15.87 5.10
CA VAL A 64 -1.73 -16.33 3.91
C VAL A 64 -2.97 -17.07 4.37
N LEU A 65 -4.14 -16.61 3.96
CA LEU A 65 -5.43 -17.20 4.29
C LEU A 65 -6.05 -17.77 3.01
N PRO A 66 -6.45 -19.05 2.98
CA PRO A 66 -7.10 -19.63 1.82
C PRO A 66 -8.54 -19.12 1.71
N ILE A 67 -9.00 -18.92 0.48
CA ILE A 67 -10.38 -18.52 0.16
C ILE A 67 -11.14 -19.74 -0.36
N ASN A 68 -12.23 -20.08 0.31
CA ASN A 68 -13.13 -21.16 -0.08
C ASN A 68 -13.96 -20.77 -1.32
N ALA A 69 -14.56 -21.76 -1.97
CA ALA A 69 -15.34 -21.56 -3.20
C ALA A 69 -16.55 -20.62 -3.05
N ASP A 70 -17.07 -20.48 -1.83
CA ASP A 70 -18.19 -19.57 -1.51
C ASP A 70 -17.75 -18.15 -1.11
N GLY A 71 -16.43 -17.90 -1.09
CA GLY A 71 -15.80 -16.64 -0.69
C GLY A 71 -15.43 -16.55 0.80
N SER A 72 -15.84 -17.51 1.64
CA SER A 72 -15.44 -17.55 3.05
C SER A 72 -13.93 -17.82 3.20
N LEU A 73 -13.35 -17.43 4.33
CA LEU A 73 -11.92 -17.65 4.62
C LEU A 73 -11.70 -18.95 5.41
N GLY A 74 -10.60 -19.66 5.15
CA GLY A 74 -10.09 -20.68 6.05
C GLY A 74 -9.04 -20.12 7.03
N ASP A 75 -8.62 -20.95 7.97
CA ASP A 75 -7.47 -20.63 8.84
C ASP A 75 -6.20 -20.45 8.00
N ALA A 76 -5.31 -19.57 8.47
CA ALA A 76 -4.08 -19.25 7.76
C ALA A 76 -3.23 -20.51 7.47
N THR A 77 -2.88 -20.72 6.19
CA THR A 77 -2.00 -21.80 5.74
C THR A 77 -0.53 -21.52 5.99
N ASP A 78 -0.18 -20.24 6.12
CA ASP A 78 1.18 -19.80 6.41
C ASP A 78 1.18 -18.50 7.21
N LYS A 79 2.20 -18.35 8.06
CA LYS A 79 2.42 -17.16 8.90
C LYS A 79 3.92 -16.94 9.07
N HIS A 80 4.38 -15.71 8.85
CA HIS A 80 5.78 -15.33 9.00
C HIS A 80 5.86 -14.16 9.97
N GLN A 81 6.79 -14.26 10.92
CA GLN A 81 7.14 -13.19 11.83
C GLN A 81 8.42 -12.54 11.33
N ASP A 82 8.37 -11.24 11.05
CA ASP A 82 9.57 -10.50 10.68
C ASP A 82 10.46 -10.34 11.92
N GLN A 83 11.78 -10.39 11.71
CA GLN A 83 12.79 -10.34 12.76
C GLN A 83 14.02 -9.57 12.30
N GLY A 84 14.61 -8.80 13.21
CA GLY A 84 15.83 -8.07 12.98
C GLY A 84 15.96 -6.90 13.93
N ASP A 85 17.13 -6.27 13.91
CA ASP A 85 17.32 -4.99 14.59
C ASP A 85 16.42 -3.92 13.96
N PRO A 86 15.79 -3.06 14.77
CA PRO A 86 14.98 -1.97 14.24
C PRO A 86 15.78 -1.05 13.30
N GLY A 87 15.08 -0.48 12.33
CA GLY A 87 15.65 0.51 11.41
C GLY A 87 16.11 1.77 12.13
N ALA A 88 16.67 2.72 11.38
CA ALA A 88 17.15 3.97 11.99
C ALA A 88 15.97 4.83 12.50
N ALA A 89 16.07 5.37 13.71
CA ALA A 89 14.99 6.16 14.32
C ALA A 89 14.66 7.47 13.57
N LYS A 90 15.55 7.94 12.69
CA LYS A 90 15.35 9.14 11.87
C LYS A 90 15.65 8.85 10.39
N PRO A 91 14.79 9.31 9.47
CA PRO A 91 15.04 9.22 8.04
C PRO A 91 16.25 10.06 7.61
N GLU A 92 17.24 9.42 7.00
CA GLU A 92 18.41 10.12 6.42
C GLU A 92 18.03 10.97 5.20
N ALA A 93 17.03 10.53 4.44
CA ALA A 93 16.60 11.17 3.20
C ALA A 93 15.37 12.10 3.34
N ALA A 94 14.92 12.39 4.57
CA ALA A 94 13.78 13.28 4.77
C ALA A 94 14.10 14.73 4.40
N ALA A 95 13.03 15.50 4.14
CA ALA A 95 13.12 16.93 3.89
C ALA A 95 13.79 17.68 5.05
N GLU A 96 14.48 18.78 4.72
CA GLU A 96 15.07 19.66 5.72
C GLU A 96 14.01 20.12 6.73
N GLY A 97 14.34 20.11 8.03
CA GLY A 97 13.40 20.49 9.08
C GLY A 97 12.32 19.45 9.39
N SER A 98 12.42 18.24 8.84
CA SER A 98 11.59 17.11 9.25
C SER A 98 11.95 16.66 10.67
N PHE A 99 10.91 16.46 11.47
CA PHE A 99 10.94 15.81 12.78
C PHE A 99 10.24 14.44 12.73
N ALA A 100 10.12 13.84 11.55
CA ALA A 100 9.65 12.47 11.40
C ALA A 100 10.53 11.56 12.27
N ILE A 101 9.88 10.81 13.14
CA ILE A 101 10.51 9.79 13.97
C ILE A 101 9.86 8.51 13.52
N SER A 102 10.69 7.59 13.05
CA SER A 102 10.17 6.30 12.72
C SER A 102 9.86 5.53 13.99
N ASP A 103 8.66 4.95 14.08
CA ASP A 103 8.25 4.02 15.13
C ASP A 103 9.00 2.66 15.02
N HIS A 104 10.28 2.68 14.63
CA HIS A 104 11.21 1.54 14.58
C HIS A 104 11.53 1.03 15.99
N ASN A 105 10.52 0.56 16.71
CA ASN A 105 10.63 -0.13 18.00
C ASN A 105 10.64 -1.67 17.83
N GLY A 106 10.58 -2.13 16.58
CA GLY A 106 10.51 -3.52 16.19
C GLY A 106 9.94 -3.67 14.78
N PRO A 107 9.60 -4.89 14.37
CA PRO A 107 9.00 -5.17 13.07
C PRO A 107 7.58 -4.60 12.92
N HIS A 108 7.30 -3.99 11.77
CA HIS A 108 6.00 -3.41 11.42
C HIS A 108 5.65 -3.66 9.95
N ALA A 109 5.14 -4.85 9.65
CA ALA A 109 4.63 -5.23 8.34
C ALA A 109 3.45 -4.33 7.92
N HIS A 110 3.60 -3.58 6.83
CA HIS A 110 2.62 -2.56 6.44
C HIS A 110 1.86 -2.92 5.16
N MET A 111 2.48 -3.55 4.17
CA MET A 111 1.80 -3.98 2.95
C MET A 111 2.32 -5.35 2.53
N ILE A 112 1.43 -6.20 2.03
CA ILE A 112 1.79 -7.44 1.34
C ILE A 112 1.00 -7.56 0.04
N ALA A 113 1.65 -7.91 -1.06
CA ALA A 113 0.98 -8.16 -2.34
C ALA A 113 1.79 -9.10 -3.25
N ALA A 114 1.05 -9.86 -4.06
CA ALA A 114 1.61 -10.68 -5.12
C ALA A 114 1.89 -9.85 -6.39
N ASP A 115 2.92 -10.23 -7.14
CA ASP A 115 3.15 -9.71 -8.48
C ASP A 115 2.01 -10.11 -9.43
N PRO A 116 1.84 -9.44 -10.59
CA PRO A 116 0.76 -9.74 -11.52
C PRO A 116 0.75 -11.19 -12.02
N SER A 117 1.89 -11.89 -12.04
CA SER A 117 1.96 -13.31 -12.41
C SER A 117 1.54 -14.26 -11.27
N GLY A 118 1.50 -13.78 -10.03
CA GLY A 118 1.18 -14.56 -8.83
C GLY A 118 2.30 -15.50 -8.38
N LYS A 119 3.51 -15.34 -8.91
CA LYS A 119 4.66 -16.22 -8.59
C LYS A 119 5.49 -15.69 -7.44
N TYR A 120 5.46 -14.39 -7.21
CA TYR A 120 6.25 -13.72 -6.19
C TYR A 120 5.35 -12.85 -5.32
N VAL A 121 5.68 -12.77 -4.04
CA VAL A 121 4.98 -11.94 -3.06
C VAL A 121 6.01 -11.06 -2.36
N PHE A 122 5.64 -9.81 -2.14
CA PHE A 122 6.48 -8.82 -1.48
C PHE A 122 5.75 -8.28 -0.25
N SER A 123 6.49 -8.11 0.84
CA SER A 123 6.00 -7.47 2.06
C SER A 123 6.90 -6.31 2.43
N THR A 124 6.34 -5.17 2.79
CA THR A 124 7.08 -4.05 3.37
C THR A 124 7.05 -4.15 4.89
N ASP A 125 8.21 -4.03 5.51
CA ASP A 125 8.33 -3.83 6.95
C ASP A 125 8.89 -2.42 7.17
N LEU A 126 7.99 -1.55 7.64
CA LEU A 126 8.33 -0.16 7.99
C LEU A 126 9.39 -0.18 9.07
N GLY A 127 9.11 -0.90 10.16
CA GLY A 127 9.90 -1.08 11.38
C GLY A 127 11.37 -1.43 11.19
N LEU A 128 11.66 -2.29 10.20
CA LEU A 128 12.99 -2.83 9.95
C LEU A 128 13.71 -2.18 8.76
N ASP A 129 13.10 -1.19 8.08
CA ASP A 129 13.58 -0.65 6.80
C ASP A 129 13.83 -1.76 5.76
N ARG A 130 12.86 -2.67 5.55
CA ARG A 130 13.02 -3.82 4.65
C ARG A 130 11.84 -4.04 3.72
N ILE A 131 12.15 -4.62 2.56
CA ILE A 131 11.17 -5.18 1.63
C ILE A 131 11.48 -6.67 1.50
N TYR A 132 10.65 -7.50 2.12
CA TYR A 132 10.74 -8.95 2.06
C TYR A 132 10.24 -9.47 0.72
N GLN A 133 10.84 -10.56 0.25
CA GLN A 133 10.68 -11.11 -1.08
C GLN A 133 10.48 -12.62 -0.98
N TYR A 134 9.38 -13.12 -1.54
CA TYR A 134 9.01 -14.52 -1.46
C TYR A 134 8.70 -15.08 -2.85
N ARG A 135 9.04 -16.35 -3.05
CA ARG A 135 8.40 -17.20 -4.05
C ARG A 135 7.10 -17.72 -3.44
N PHE A 136 6.02 -17.73 -4.22
CA PHE A 136 4.72 -18.17 -3.74
C PHE A 136 4.37 -19.57 -4.26
N ASP A 137 4.14 -20.50 -3.32
CA ASP A 137 3.53 -21.78 -3.62
C ASP A 137 2.00 -21.64 -3.54
N ASP A 138 1.38 -21.39 -4.70
CA ASP A 138 -0.07 -21.21 -4.82
C ASP A 138 -0.88 -22.45 -4.43
N GLN A 139 -0.32 -23.65 -4.59
CA GLN A 139 -1.04 -24.88 -4.24
C GLN A 139 -1.07 -25.09 -2.73
N ALA A 140 0.06 -24.86 -2.07
CA ALA A 140 0.14 -24.99 -0.61
C ALA A 140 -0.33 -23.74 0.15
N GLY A 141 -0.43 -22.59 -0.53
CA GLY A 141 -0.67 -21.29 0.11
C GLY A 141 0.50 -20.87 1.01
N LYS A 142 1.74 -21.01 0.52
CA LYS A 142 2.96 -20.79 1.31
C LYS A 142 3.90 -19.77 0.70
N LEU A 143 4.51 -18.97 1.57
CA LEU A 143 5.56 -18.01 1.25
C LEU A 143 6.92 -18.68 1.49
N ILE A 144 7.69 -18.83 0.42
CA ILE A 144 9.04 -19.38 0.47
C ILE A 144 10.01 -18.22 0.32
N PRO A 145 10.84 -17.87 1.33
CA PRO A 145 11.79 -16.77 1.22
C PRO A 145 12.63 -16.88 -0.05
N ASN A 146 12.79 -15.75 -0.74
CA ASN A 146 13.73 -15.65 -1.86
C ASN A 146 15.17 -15.59 -1.31
N ASP A 147 16.15 -15.59 -2.20
CA ASP A 147 17.56 -15.41 -1.86
C ASP A 147 18.12 -14.21 -2.63
N PRO A 148 18.39 -13.05 -2.01
CA PRO A 148 18.21 -12.78 -0.58
C PRO A 148 16.72 -12.69 -0.19
N PRO A 149 16.38 -12.94 1.09
CA PRO A 149 14.99 -12.95 1.57
C PRO A 149 14.36 -11.56 1.64
N PHE A 150 15.18 -10.51 1.63
CA PHE A 150 14.75 -9.12 1.61
C PHE A 150 15.79 -8.24 0.93
N ILE A 151 15.38 -7.04 0.55
CA ILE A 151 16.26 -5.91 0.23
C ILE A 151 16.02 -4.81 1.27
N SER A 152 17.06 -4.07 1.63
CA SER A 152 16.93 -2.89 2.50
C SER A 152 16.19 -1.76 1.79
N ALA A 153 15.51 -0.91 2.55
CA ALA A 153 14.94 0.32 2.03
C ALA A 153 16.03 1.25 1.47
N SER A 154 15.62 2.18 0.59
CA SER A 154 16.56 3.02 -0.17
C SER A 154 17.37 4.02 0.65
N SER A 155 17.05 4.21 1.92
CA SER A 155 17.85 4.96 2.87
C SER A 155 17.55 4.48 4.29
N LYS A 156 18.45 4.75 5.24
CA LYS A 156 18.20 4.48 6.65
C LYS A 156 17.02 5.31 7.14
N GLY A 157 16.11 4.70 7.90
CA GLY A 157 14.94 5.37 8.44
C GLY A 157 13.88 5.69 7.40
N ALA A 158 13.93 5.09 6.20
CA ALA A 158 13.01 5.44 5.12
C ALA A 158 11.57 5.05 5.44
N GLY A 159 11.36 3.91 6.10
CA GLY A 159 10.05 3.37 6.41
C GLY A 159 9.26 2.96 5.17
N PRO A 160 9.62 1.86 4.47
CA PRO A 160 8.89 1.40 3.29
C PRO A 160 7.46 1.05 3.64
N ARG A 161 6.49 1.63 2.93
CA ARG A 161 5.07 1.56 3.31
C ARG A 161 4.22 0.80 2.31
N HIS A 162 3.86 1.42 1.20
CA HIS A 162 3.02 0.83 0.16
C HIS A 162 3.77 0.78 -1.17
N PHE A 163 3.36 -0.10 -2.07
CA PHE A 163 3.87 -0.14 -3.44
C PHE A 163 2.78 -0.44 -4.46
N VAL A 164 3.06 -0.12 -5.72
CA VAL A 164 2.23 -0.47 -6.88
C VAL A 164 3.12 -1.00 -8.00
N PHE A 165 2.75 -2.14 -8.58
CA PHE A 165 3.44 -2.68 -9.75
C PHE A 165 3.18 -1.84 -11.00
N THR A 166 4.16 -1.77 -11.89
CA THR A 166 3.95 -1.29 -13.25
C THR A 166 2.93 -2.19 -13.97
N PRO A 167 2.20 -1.71 -15.00
CA PRO A 167 1.22 -2.53 -15.72
C PRO A 167 1.81 -3.82 -16.33
N LYS A 168 3.11 -3.81 -16.64
CA LYS A 168 3.83 -4.99 -17.16
C LYS A 168 4.22 -5.99 -16.06
N GLY A 169 4.23 -5.57 -14.80
CA GLY A 169 4.70 -6.37 -13.67
C GLY A 169 6.22 -6.56 -13.63
N ASP A 170 6.98 -5.77 -14.39
CA ASP A 170 8.44 -5.83 -14.48
C ASP A 170 9.15 -4.90 -13.49
N ALA A 171 8.40 -4.07 -12.77
CA ALA A 171 8.88 -3.16 -11.76
C ALA A 171 7.75 -2.74 -10.80
N LEU A 172 8.11 -2.01 -9.75
CA LEU A 172 7.19 -1.37 -8.83
C LEU A 172 7.67 0.02 -8.42
N TRP A 173 6.72 0.88 -8.07
CA TRP A 173 6.96 2.11 -7.32
C TRP A 173 6.61 1.86 -5.87
N LEU A 174 7.53 2.20 -4.97
CA LEU A 174 7.34 2.10 -3.52
C LEU A 174 7.38 3.50 -2.90
N ILE A 175 6.45 3.76 -1.98
CA ILE A 175 6.46 4.98 -1.16
C ILE A 175 7.03 4.67 0.22
N ASN A 176 8.00 5.48 0.63
CA ASN A 176 8.60 5.48 1.95
C ASN A 176 7.92 6.54 2.82
N GLU A 177 7.33 6.11 3.93
CA GLU A 177 6.50 6.93 4.83
C GLU A 177 7.30 8.06 5.47
N GLU A 178 8.37 7.70 6.18
CA GLU A 178 9.15 8.59 7.04
C GLU A 178 10.03 9.54 6.24
N ALA A 179 10.67 9.03 5.19
CA ALA A 179 11.47 9.86 4.29
C ALA A 179 10.61 10.70 3.33
N SER A 180 9.33 10.36 3.14
CA SER A 180 8.47 10.93 2.10
C SER A 180 9.12 10.87 0.71
N THR A 181 9.64 9.70 0.33
CA THR A 181 10.32 9.45 -0.95
C THR A 181 9.69 8.31 -1.75
N LEU A 182 9.70 8.45 -3.08
CA LEU A 182 9.32 7.40 -4.03
C LEU A 182 10.56 6.71 -4.57
N THR A 183 10.60 5.38 -4.48
CA THR A 183 11.69 4.55 -4.98
C THR A 183 11.18 3.61 -6.07
N HIS A 184 11.87 3.58 -7.21
CA HIS A 184 11.65 2.59 -8.25
C HIS A 184 12.38 1.29 -7.91
N TYR A 185 11.75 0.14 -8.08
CA TYR A 185 12.41 -1.15 -8.01
C TYR A 185 12.10 -1.97 -9.27
N VAL A 186 13.14 -2.44 -9.95
CA VAL A 186 13.00 -3.34 -11.11
C VAL A 186 12.93 -4.79 -10.61
N LEU A 187 12.03 -5.58 -11.16
CA LEU A 187 11.87 -7.00 -10.85
C LEU A 187 12.68 -7.84 -11.85
N ASP A 188 13.58 -8.68 -11.34
CA ASP A 188 14.30 -9.64 -12.17
C ASP A 188 13.49 -10.93 -12.42
N ASN A 189 13.98 -11.78 -13.32
CA ASN A 189 13.32 -13.04 -13.69
C ASN A 189 13.25 -14.08 -12.55
N ASN A 190 13.94 -13.86 -11.44
CA ASN A 190 13.92 -14.70 -10.24
C ASN A 190 13.07 -14.09 -9.12
N GLY A 191 12.36 -13.00 -9.39
CA GLY A 191 11.50 -12.33 -8.42
C GLY A 191 12.26 -11.52 -7.39
N ARG A 192 13.44 -10.99 -7.76
CA ARG A 192 14.25 -10.13 -6.90
C ARG A 192 14.13 -8.68 -7.35
N LEU A 193 13.94 -7.80 -6.38
CA LEU A 193 13.94 -6.37 -6.55
C LEU A 193 15.37 -5.86 -6.67
N LYS A 194 15.58 -5.00 -7.66
CA LYS A 194 16.77 -4.19 -7.80
C LYS A 194 16.38 -2.73 -7.63
N GLU A 195 16.97 -2.07 -6.65
CA GLU A 195 16.75 -0.64 -6.41
C GLU A 195 17.17 0.20 -7.64
N GLY A 196 16.29 1.12 -8.00
CA GLY A 196 16.47 2.11 -9.04
C GLY A 196 16.59 3.52 -8.45
N LYS A 197 15.93 4.48 -9.09
CA LYS A 197 16.00 5.89 -8.67
C LYS A 197 15.01 6.17 -7.54
N THR A 198 15.49 6.94 -6.56
CA THR A 198 14.68 7.52 -5.49
C THR A 198 14.49 9.02 -5.73
N ILE A 199 13.28 9.53 -5.51
CA ILE A 199 12.96 10.97 -5.56
C ILE A 199 12.08 11.40 -4.39
N SER A 200 12.03 12.69 -4.11
CA SER A 200 11.07 13.27 -3.15
C SER A 200 9.63 13.10 -3.62
N ALA A 201 8.71 12.77 -2.71
CA ALA A 201 7.27 12.82 -2.92
C ALA A 201 6.67 14.20 -2.60
N LEU A 202 7.51 15.16 -2.20
CA LEU A 202 7.17 16.51 -1.74
C LEU A 202 7.66 17.58 -2.74
N PRO A 203 7.03 18.78 -2.74
CA PRO A 203 7.45 19.89 -3.58
C PRO A 203 8.92 20.26 -3.40
N ALA A 204 9.55 20.75 -4.47
CA ALA A 204 10.93 21.21 -4.42
C ALA A 204 11.12 22.32 -3.39
N GLY A 205 12.10 22.16 -2.50
CA GLY A 205 12.39 23.13 -1.44
C GLY A 205 11.45 23.09 -0.24
N TYR A 206 10.53 22.13 -0.16
CA TYR A 206 9.73 21.93 1.03
C TYR A 206 10.62 21.70 2.26
N LYS A 207 10.25 22.33 3.38
CA LYS A 207 10.88 22.15 4.68
C LYS A 207 9.82 21.85 5.72
N GLY A 208 10.00 20.78 6.48
CA GLY A 208 9.06 20.34 7.51
C GLY A 208 8.81 18.83 7.49
N THR A 209 7.99 18.39 8.43
CA THR A 209 7.60 16.98 8.56
C THR A 209 6.43 16.64 7.64
N SER A 210 6.57 15.54 6.92
CA SER A 210 5.50 14.87 6.18
C SER A 210 5.63 13.38 6.35
N PHE A 211 4.49 12.68 6.32
CA PHE A 211 4.45 11.22 6.28
C PHE A 211 3.71 10.79 5.02
N ALA A 212 4.45 10.30 4.02
CA ALA A 212 3.83 9.81 2.81
C ALA A 212 3.00 8.54 3.09
N ALA A 213 1.94 8.32 2.32
CA ALA A 213 0.90 7.37 2.67
C ALA A 213 0.52 6.45 1.49
N GLY A 214 -0.69 6.58 0.95
CA GLY A 214 -1.13 5.78 -0.19
C GLY A 214 -0.57 6.31 -1.51
N LEU A 215 -0.42 5.42 -2.48
CA LEU A 215 -0.08 5.74 -3.86
C LEU A 215 -0.99 4.98 -4.84
N ALA A 216 -1.23 5.57 -6.02
CA ALA A 216 -1.99 4.95 -7.09
C ALA A 216 -1.37 5.29 -8.44
N LEU A 217 -1.26 4.28 -9.29
CA LEU A 217 -0.73 4.36 -10.64
C LEU A 217 -1.89 4.24 -11.64
N SER A 218 -1.91 5.08 -12.68
CA SER A 218 -2.85 4.94 -13.78
C SER A 218 -2.70 3.61 -14.50
N ALA A 219 -3.78 3.10 -15.09
CA ALA A 219 -3.78 1.80 -15.75
C ALA A 219 -2.76 1.69 -16.91
N ASP A 220 -2.46 2.81 -17.57
CA ASP A 220 -1.43 2.89 -18.62
C ASP A 220 0.00 3.07 -18.07
N GLY A 221 0.15 3.19 -16.75
CA GLY A 221 1.43 3.30 -16.06
C GLY A 221 2.09 4.68 -16.18
N LYS A 222 1.37 5.71 -16.62
CA LYS A 222 1.96 7.03 -16.92
C LYS A 222 1.77 8.08 -15.85
N GLN A 223 0.78 7.95 -14.97
CA GLN A 223 0.48 8.94 -13.93
C GLN A 223 0.48 8.28 -12.57
N LEU A 224 1.27 8.84 -11.64
CA LEU A 224 1.39 8.36 -10.28
C LEU A 224 0.96 9.47 -9.31
N TYR A 225 0.11 9.11 -8.36
CA TYR A 225 -0.42 10.01 -7.33
C TYR A 225 -0.01 9.50 -5.95
N VAL A 226 0.40 10.39 -5.06
CA VAL A 226 0.83 10.06 -3.69
C VAL A 226 0.13 10.96 -2.68
N ALA A 227 -0.41 10.38 -1.62
CA ALA A 227 -0.95 11.12 -0.48
C ALA A 227 0.19 11.45 0.51
N ASN A 228 0.32 12.71 0.90
CA ASN A 228 1.27 13.17 1.91
C ASN A 228 0.52 13.70 3.13
N ARG A 229 0.64 13.02 4.28
CA ARG A 229 0.04 13.47 5.55
C ARG A 229 0.86 14.61 6.17
N LEU A 230 0.18 15.46 6.94
CA LEU A 230 0.69 16.73 7.49
C LEU A 230 0.92 17.81 6.44
N HIS A 231 1.53 17.47 5.30
CA HIS A 231 1.51 18.36 4.13
C HIS A 231 0.10 18.47 3.52
N ASN A 232 -0.72 17.42 3.70
CA ASN A 232 -2.11 17.32 3.25
C ASN A 232 -2.27 17.51 1.74
N SER A 233 -1.33 16.96 0.96
CA SER A 233 -1.33 17.07 -0.49
C SER A 233 -1.43 15.73 -1.21
N ILE A 234 -1.79 15.82 -2.49
CA ILE A 234 -1.61 14.81 -3.51
C ILE A 234 -0.41 15.24 -4.35
N GLY A 235 0.73 14.56 -4.21
CA GLY A 235 1.85 14.71 -5.14
C GLY A 235 1.51 14.00 -6.45
N HIS A 236 1.59 14.71 -7.58
CA HIS A 236 1.33 14.17 -8.92
C HIS A 236 2.62 14.09 -9.72
N PHE A 237 2.89 12.92 -10.29
CA PHE A 237 4.06 12.63 -11.09
C PHE A 237 3.67 11.98 -12.42
N THR A 238 4.38 12.33 -13.49
CA THR A 238 4.37 11.59 -14.75
C THR A 238 5.52 10.59 -14.77
N VAL A 239 5.24 9.35 -15.13
CA VAL A 239 6.23 8.30 -15.34
C VAL A 239 6.84 8.45 -16.73
N THR A 240 8.15 8.61 -16.80
CA THR A 240 8.88 8.77 -18.07
C THR A 240 9.12 7.43 -18.74
N ALA A 241 9.46 7.44 -20.04
CA ALA A 241 9.74 6.22 -20.80
C ALA A 241 10.93 5.42 -20.24
N GLU A 242 11.85 6.09 -19.55
CA GLU A 242 13.03 5.52 -18.92
C GLU A 242 12.75 4.91 -17.53
N GLY A 243 11.49 4.90 -17.08
CA GLY A 243 11.12 4.41 -15.75
C GLY A 243 11.56 5.36 -14.64
N THR A 244 11.50 6.68 -14.89
CA THR A 244 11.71 7.71 -13.86
C THR A 244 10.44 8.53 -13.63
N LEU A 245 10.45 9.43 -12.65
CA LEU A 245 9.31 10.29 -12.34
C LEU A 245 9.66 11.75 -12.59
N THR A 246 8.74 12.47 -13.23
CA THR A 246 8.76 13.94 -13.35
C THR A 246 7.60 14.50 -12.52
N HIS A 247 7.92 15.25 -11.47
CA HIS A 247 6.94 15.96 -10.65
C HIS A 247 6.15 16.96 -11.50
N GLN A 248 4.83 17.01 -11.31
CA GLN A 248 3.91 17.86 -12.06
C GLN A 248 3.22 18.88 -11.17
N ASP A 249 2.67 18.45 -10.04
CA ASP A 249 1.85 19.30 -9.17
C ASP A 249 1.76 18.75 -7.74
N ASP A 250 1.38 19.60 -6.80
CA ASP A 250 1.06 19.27 -5.41
C ASP A 250 -0.30 19.86 -5.06
N VAL A 251 -1.33 18.99 -5.06
CA VAL A 251 -2.73 19.44 -4.94
C VAL A 251 -3.21 19.24 -3.51
N TRP A 252 -3.72 20.29 -2.85
CA TRP A 252 -4.34 20.14 -1.53
C TRP A 252 -5.51 19.14 -1.60
N THR A 253 -5.54 18.17 -0.67
CA THR A 253 -6.56 17.10 -0.65
C THR A 253 -7.95 17.57 -0.28
N ARG A 254 -8.12 18.85 0.08
CA ARG A 254 -9.36 19.41 0.65
C ARG A 254 -9.75 18.76 1.98
N GLY A 255 -8.78 18.23 2.70
CA GLY A 255 -8.96 17.65 4.04
C GLY A 255 -7.65 17.62 4.82
N ASP A 256 -7.65 16.85 5.90
CA ASP A 256 -6.49 16.65 6.77
C ASP A 256 -6.14 15.16 6.88
N TYR A 257 -4.84 14.89 6.84
CA TYR A 257 -4.24 13.58 7.05
C TYR A 257 -4.73 12.51 6.04
N PRO A 258 -4.45 12.69 4.73
CA PRO A 258 -4.83 11.74 3.69
C PRO A 258 -4.10 10.40 3.87
N ARG A 259 -4.79 9.37 4.37
CA ARG A 259 -4.16 8.05 4.68
C ARG A 259 -4.02 7.18 3.44
N THR A 260 -4.90 7.37 2.45
CA THR A 260 -4.88 6.62 1.19
C THR A 260 -5.59 7.38 0.08
N LEU A 261 -5.38 6.93 -1.15
CA LEU A 261 -6.07 7.40 -2.34
C LEU A 261 -6.44 6.21 -3.23
N THR A 262 -7.52 6.32 -3.98
CA THR A 262 -8.01 5.25 -4.86
C THR A 262 -8.42 5.84 -6.20
N LEU A 263 -7.76 5.37 -7.26
CA LEU A 263 -8.11 5.71 -8.63
C LEU A 263 -9.18 4.74 -9.13
N ASP A 264 -10.23 5.25 -9.76
CA ASP A 264 -11.25 4.40 -10.38
C ASP A 264 -10.68 3.62 -11.58
N LYS A 265 -11.35 2.53 -11.96
CA LYS A 265 -10.87 1.64 -13.03
C LYS A 265 -10.73 2.32 -14.38
N GLN A 266 -11.50 3.37 -14.63
CA GLN A 266 -11.42 4.14 -15.88
C GLN A 266 -10.39 5.27 -15.82
N GLY A 267 -9.75 5.51 -14.66
CA GLY A 267 -8.79 6.58 -14.46
C GLY A 267 -9.39 7.98 -14.60
N ARG A 268 -10.70 8.13 -14.37
CA ARG A 268 -11.45 9.40 -14.46
C ARG A 268 -11.60 10.09 -13.11
N TRP A 269 -11.53 9.33 -12.02
CA TRP A 269 -11.78 9.81 -10.67
C TRP A 269 -10.72 9.31 -9.71
N LEU A 270 -10.13 10.24 -8.96
CA LEU A 270 -9.26 9.94 -7.83
C LEU A 270 -9.99 10.33 -6.53
N TYR A 271 -10.15 9.37 -5.63
CA TYR A 271 -10.75 9.55 -4.31
C TYR A 271 -9.65 9.63 -3.25
N VAL A 272 -9.79 10.52 -2.28
CA VAL A 272 -8.83 10.69 -1.19
C VAL A 272 -9.52 10.55 0.15
N MET A 273 -9.00 9.66 1.00
CA MET A 273 -9.53 9.37 2.33
C MET A 273 -8.78 10.22 3.36
N ASN A 274 -9.38 11.36 3.74
CA ASN A 274 -8.79 12.28 4.70
C ASN A 274 -9.21 11.88 6.13
N GLN A 275 -8.31 11.21 6.82
CA GLN A 275 -8.62 10.51 8.06
C GLN A 275 -9.02 11.47 9.19
N ARG A 276 -8.35 12.63 9.33
CA ARG A 276 -8.57 13.53 10.47
C ARG A 276 -9.67 14.56 10.24
N SER A 277 -10.18 14.66 9.01
CA SER A 277 -11.26 15.57 8.65
C SER A 277 -12.57 14.87 8.31
N ASP A 278 -12.67 13.57 8.59
CA ASP A 278 -13.89 12.75 8.43
C ASP A 278 -14.56 12.90 7.06
N ASN A 279 -13.76 12.89 5.99
CA ASN A 279 -14.28 13.02 4.63
C ASN A 279 -13.50 12.23 3.57
N ILE A 280 -14.23 11.88 2.51
CA ILE A 280 -13.67 11.42 1.24
C ILE A 280 -13.90 12.53 0.22
N THR A 281 -12.81 13.09 -0.30
CA THR A 281 -12.86 14.08 -1.38
C THR A 281 -12.59 13.39 -2.72
N ARG A 282 -13.04 13.98 -3.82
CA ARG A 282 -12.83 13.42 -5.16
C ARG A 282 -12.31 14.46 -6.14
N PHE A 283 -11.49 13.99 -7.06
CA PHE A 283 -10.87 14.79 -8.09
C PHE A 283 -11.13 14.15 -9.45
N ARG A 284 -11.59 14.96 -10.40
CA ARG A 284 -11.64 14.55 -11.80
C ARG A 284 -10.23 14.54 -12.36
N VAL A 285 -9.84 13.43 -12.96
CA VAL A 285 -8.54 13.24 -13.60
C VAL A 285 -8.65 13.63 -15.07
N ALA A 286 -7.86 14.63 -15.46
CA ALA A 286 -7.76 15.06 -16.84
C ALA A 286 -6.91 14.08 -17.68
N GLN A 287 -6.93 14.23 -19.01
CA GLN A 287 -6.19 13.35 -19.91
C GLN A 287 -4.66 13.38 -19.69
N ASP A 288 -4.13 14.52 -19.26
CA ASP A 288 -2.71 14.70 -18.89
C ASP A 288 -2.42 14.29 -17.43
N GLY A 289 -3.41 13.75 -16.72
CA GLY A 289 -3.30 13.33 -15.32
C GLY A 289 -3.58 14.44 -14.31
N LYS A 290 -3.79 15.70 -14.72
CA LYS A 290 -4.06 16.79 -13.77
C LYS A 290 -5.35 16.57 -13.00
N LEU A 291 -5.36 16.99 -11.74
CA LEU A 291 -6.47 16.81 -10.83
C LEU A 291 -7.32 18.08 -10.73
N ASN A 292 -8.61 17.95 -10.96
CA ASN A 292 -9.58 19.02 -10.76
C ASN A 292 -10.47 18.64 -9.57
N ALA A 293 -10.39 19.38 -8.48
CA ALA A 293 -11.20 19.10 -7.28
C ALA A 293 -12.68 19.33 -7.57
N GLU A 294 -13.52 18.39 -7.15
CA GLU A 294 -14.97 18.64 -7.06
C GLU A 294 -15.29 19.43 -5.78
N PRO A 295 -16.32 20.28 -5.80
CA PRO A 295 -16.68 21.10 -4.64
C PRO A 295 -17.35 20.29 -3.51
N ASP A 296 -17.79 19.06 -3.78
CA ASP A 296 -18.45 18.19 -2.82
C ASP A 296 -17.51 17.14 -2.20
N TYR A 297 -17.95 16.56 -1.08
CA TYR A 297 -17.25 15.48 -0.39
C TYR A 297 -18.28 14.50 0.19
N THR A 298 -17.84 13.27 0.45
CA THR A 298 -18.63 12.28 1.18
C THR A 298 -18.24 12.31 2.66
N PRO A 299 -19.16 12.60 3.60
CA PRO A 299 -18.85 12.56 5.03
C PRO A 299 -18.75 11.09 5.49
N VAL A 300 -17.59 10.72 6.05
CA VAL A 300 -17.32 9.39 6.57
C VAL A 300 -16.38 9.56 7.75
N GLY A 301 -16.67 8.96 8.90
CA GLY A 301 -15.77 9.03 10.05
C GLY A 301 -14.45 8.31 9.77
N SER A 302 -13.34 9.03 9.94
CA SER A 302 -11.97 8.50 9.93
C SER A 302 -11.65 7.52 8.79
N PRO A 303 -11.91 7.88 7.52
CA PRO A 303 -11.77 6.98 6.39
C PRO A 303 -10.29 6.64 6.18
N SER A 304 -9.99 5.35 6.01
CA SER A 304 -8.61 4.85 5.93
C SER A 304 -8.33 3.93 4.73
N GLN A 305 -9.37 3.39 4.10
CA GLN A 305 -9.28 2.50 2.94
C GLN A 305 -10.55 2.64 2.09
N MET A 306 -10.42 2.47 0.77
CA MET A 306 -11.55 2.36 -0.16
C MET A 306 -11.21 1.28 -1.18
N VAL A 307 -12.23 0.51 -1.58
CA VAL A 307 -12.17 -0.39 -2.73
C VAL A 307 -13.36 -0.12 -3.62
N ILE A 308 -13.17 -0.21 -4.94
CA ILE A 308 -14.25 0.01 -5.91
C ILE A 308 -14.61 -1.33 -6.55
N SER A 309 -15.86 -1.75 -6.32
CA SER A 309 -16.42 -2.92 -6.98
C SER A 309 -16.61 -2.63 -8.49
N PRO A 310 -16.24 -3.56 -9.41
CA PRO A 310 -16.57 -3.44 -10.82
C PRO A 310 -18.07 -3.32 -11.09
#